data_AF-A0A7Y0N353-F1
#
_entry.id   AF-A0A7Y0N353-F1
#
_cell.length_a   1.000
_cell.length_b   1.000
_cell.length_c   1.000
_cell.angle_alpha   90.00
_cell.angle_beta   90.00
_cell.angle_gamma   90.00
#
_symmetry.space_group_name_H-M   'P 1'
#
loop_
_entity.id
_entity.type
_entity.pdbx_description
1 polymer ?
#
loop_
_entity_poly.entity_id
_entity_poly.type
_entity_poly.pdbx_seq_one_letter_code
_entity_poly.pdbx_strand_id
1 'polypeptide(L)'
;LRGMVQSSQDNRNHAKRHGIRVATHRLAASQAGESRLFIQRQPRIAPNAAVHLLVDISGSMGKPIGEGNRKYFHVANEAALALAMALEGIPGVVPAVSYFPGIHQEVSIALLPKQSVRHRAACFDQKPRGCTPMA
;
A
#
# COMPACT_ATOMS: atom_id res chain seq x y z
N LEU A 1 10.94 0.69 -5.50
CA LEU A 1 9.57 1.04 -5.05
C LEU A 1 9.31 2.55 -5.04
N ARG A 2 10.09 3.39 -4.33
CA ARG A 2 9.88 4.85 -4.29
C ARG A 2 9.86 5.56 -5.66
N GLY A 3 10.76 5.20 -6.59
CA GLY A 3 10.79 5.80 -7.94
C GLY A 3 9.58 5.45 -8.82
N MET A 4 8.95 4.29 -8.60
CA MET A 4 7.72 3.88 -9.30
C MET A 4 6.48 4.58 -8.74
N VAL A 5 6.49 4.96 -7.46
CA VAL A 5 5.42 5.72 -6.81
C VAL A 5 5.53 7.21 -7.14
N GLN A 6 6.75 7.76 -7.27
CA GLN A 6 6.92 9.14 -7.76
C GLN A 6 6.48 9.31 -9.21
N SER A 7 6.74 8.33 -10.09
CA SER A 7 6.27 8.37 -11.49
C SER A 7 4.75 8.14 -11.63
N SER A 8 4.07 7.64 -10.58
CA SER A 8 2.61 7.49 -10.56
C SER A 8 1.88 8.75 -10.06
N GLN A 9 2.54 9.58 -9.24
CA GLN A 9 2.02 10.85 -8.72
C GLN A 9 2.33 12.06 -9.60
N ASP A 10 3.24 11.94 -10.58
CA ASP A 10 3.62 13.04 -11.45
C ASP A 10 2.51 13.35 -12.47
N ASN A 11 1.53 14.14 -12.03
CA ASN A 11 0.49 14.75 -12.85
C ASN A 11 1.07 15.91 -13.68
N ARG A 12 2.27 15.73 -14.25
CA ARG A 12 2.90 16.74 -15.09
C ARG A 12 2.15 16.76 -16.41
N ASN A 13 1.65 17.94 -16.75
CA ASN A 13 1.15 18.22 -18.08
C ASN A 13 2.29 17.95 -19.07
N HIS A 14 2.14 16.91 -19.91
CA HIS A 14 3.10 16.65 -20.97
C HIS A 14 2.66 17.36 -22.24
N ALA A 15 3.62 18.07 -22.82
CA ALA A 15 3.46 18.75 -24.09
C ALA A 15 3.61 17.74 -25.25
N LYS A 16 2.60 17.63 -26.10
CA LYS A 16 2.56 16.76 -27.28
C LYS A 16 2.29 17.56 -28.55
N ARG A 17 2.55 16.92 -29.70
CA ARG A 17 2.36 17.52 -31.03
C ARG A 17 0.92 17.66 -31.48
N HIS A 18 0.00 16.91 -30.86
CA HIS A 18 -1.43 16.95 -31.15
C HIS A 18 -2.23 16.80 -29.86
N GLY A 19 -3.41 17.40 -29.82
CA GLY A 19 -4.36 17.34 -28.71
C GLY A 19 -5.43 18.42 -28.82
N ILE A 20 -6.42 18.42 -27.91
CA ILE A 20 -7.53 19.38 -27.95
C ILE A 20 -7.17 20.69 -27.22
N ARG A 21 -6.32 20.61 -26.19
CA ARG A 21 -5.97 21.76 -25.35
C ARG A 21 -4.56 22.23 -25.63
N VAL A 22 -4.40 23.52 -25.93
CA VAL A 22 -3.09 24.12 -26.26
C VAL A 22 -2.36 24.59 -24.99
N ALA A 23 -1.05 24.41 -24.95
CA ALA A 23 -0.16 24.94 -23.94
C ALA A 23 0.18 26.40 -24.26
N THR A 24 -0.65 27.34 -23.80
CA THR A 24 -0.53 28.77 -24.13
C THR A 24 0.86 29.35 -23.81
N HIS A 25 1.49 28.90 -22.72
CA HIS A 25 2.85 29.28 -22.33
C HIS A 25 3.95 28.82 -23.30
N ARG A 26 3.67 27.86 -24.19
CA ARG A 26 4.59 27.36 -25.23
C ARG A 26 4.30 27.91 -26.61
N LEU A 27 3.24 28.71 -26.80
CA LEU A 27 2.89 29.29 -28.09
C LEU A 27 3.99 30.20 -28.64
N ALA A 28 4.65 30.98 -27.77
CA ALA A 28 5.76 31.83 -28.18
C ALA A 28 6.95 31.02 -28.76
N ALA A 29 7.15 29.78 -28.28
CA ALA A 29 8.19 28.88 -28.79
C ALA A 29 7.79 28.18 -30.11
N SER A 30 6.53 28.27 -30.54
CA SER A 30 6.07 27.72 -31.82
C SER A 30 6.81 28.36 -33.00
N GLN A 31 7.13 29.66 -32.92
CA GLN A 31 7.89 30.35 -33.98
C GLN A 31 9.33 29.85 -34.09
N ALA A 32 9.87 29.25 -33.02
CA ALA A 32 11.19 28.63 -33.00
C ALA A 32 11.16 27.13 -33.41
N GLY A 33 10.05 26.64 -33.98
CA GLY A 33 9.90 25.25 -34.44
C GLY A 33 9.49 24.25 -33.36
N GLU A 34 9.09 24.71 -32.17
CA GLU A 34 8.53 23.80 -31.15
C GLU A 34 7.17 23.28 -31.62
N SER A 35 7.10 21.96 -31.76
CA SER A 35 5.90 21.27 -32.26
C SER A 35 5.04 20.73 -31.12
N ARG A 36 5.56 20.64 -29.88
CA ARG A 36 4.82 20.14 -28.72
C ARG A 36 3.97 21.25 -28.08
N LEU A 37 2.87 21.59 -28.72
CA LEU A 37 2.00 22.69 -28.34
C LEU A 37 0.72 22.28 -27.61
N PHE A 38 0.45 20.98 -27.45
CA PHE A 38 -0.80 20.49 -26.87
C PHE A 38 -0.58 19.83 -25.51
N ILE A 39 -1.47 20.10 -24.56
CA ILE A 39 -1.49 19.51 -23.23
C ILE A 39 -2.30 18.22 -23.28
N GLN A 40 -1.67 17.08 -22.99
CA GLN A 40 -2.39 15.86 -22.67
C GLN A 40 -2.41 15.67 -21.15
N ARG A 41 -3.61 15.71 -20.56
CA ARG A 41 -3.83 15.20 -19.20
C ARG A 41 -4.04 13.69 -19.33
N GLN A 42 -3.17 12.87 -18.74
CA GLN A 42 -3.45 11.45 -18.56
C GLN A 42 -4.25 11.29 -17.26
N PRO A 43 -5.55 10.96 -17.32
CA PRO A 43 -6.26 10.57 -16.12
C PRO A 43 -5.66 9.23 -15.65
N ARG A 44 -4.83 9.27 -14.60
CA ARG A 44 -4.53 8.06 -13.84
C ARG A 44 -5.67 7.83 -12.86
N ILE A 45 -6.34 6.68 -12.97
CA ILE A 45 -7.27 6.18 -11.97
C ILE A 45 -6.44 5.93 -10.70
N ALA A 46 -6.53 6.81 -9.72
CA ALA A 46 -5.97 6.56 -8.41
C ALA A 46 -6.83 5.48 -7.73
N PRO A 47 -6.25 4.38 -7.24
CA PRO A 47 -7.03 3.31 -6.60
C PRO A 47 -7.72 3.87 -5.35
N ASN A 48 -9.05 3.88 -5.34
CA ASN A 48 -9.87 4.14 -4.15
C ASN A 48 -10.32 2.78 -3.60
N ALA A 49 -9.54 2.21 -2.69
CA ALA A 49 -9.76 0.85 -2.21
C ALA A 49 -9.54 0.75 -0.69
N ALA A 50 -10.46 0.08 -0.01
CA ALA A 50 -10.22 -0.40 1.35
C ALA A 50 -9.61 -1.80 1.29
N VAL A 51 -8.49 -2.01 1.98
CA VAL A 51 -7.78 -3.30 2.02
C VAL A 51 -7.69 -3.76 3.48
N HIS A 52 -8.29 -4.90 3.80
CA HIS A 52 -8.20 -5.49 5.14
C HIS A 52 -7.33 -6.74 5.09
N LEU A 53 -6.20 -6.72 5.80
CA LEU A 53 -5.34 -7.89 5.99
C LEU A 53 -5.78 -8.64 7.25
N LEU A 54 -6.20 -9.89 7.07
CA LEU A 54 -6.49 -10.81 8.17
C LEU A 54 -5.34 -11.81 8.29
N VAL A 55 -4.64 -11.80 9.42
CA VAL A 55 -3.37 -12.54 9.61
C VAL A 55 -3.56 -13.68 10.60
N ASP A 56 -3.20 -14.89 10.18
CA ASP A 56 -3.22 -16.08 11.03
C ASP A 56 -2.04 -16.08 12.03
N ILE A 57 -2.37 -16.28 13.30
CA ILE A 57 -1.46 -16.51 14.43
C ILE A 57 -1.93 -17.69 15.27
N SER A 58 -2.57 -18.69 14.66
CA SER A 58 -2.91 -19.96 15.28
C SER A 58 -1.66 -20.73 15.76
N GLY A 59 -1.86 -21.73 16.62
CA GLY A 59 -0.76 -22.54 17.15
C GLY A 59 0.18 -23.13 16.07
N SER A 60 -0.32 -23.48 14.88
CA SER A 60 0.51 -23.96 13.76
C SER A 60 1.51 -22.93 13.25
N MET A 61 1.25 -21.63 13.44
CA MET A 61 2.17 -20.55 13.07
C MET A 61 3.39 -20.47 14.00
N GLY A 62 3.38 -21.20 15.12
CA GLY A 62 4.53 -21.35 16.01
C GLY A 62 5.56 -22.38 15.56
N LYS A 63 5.34 -23.10 14.45
CA LYS A 63 6.29 -24.06 13.90
C LYS A 63 7.56 -23.34 13.39
N PRO A 64 8.74 -23.95 13.57
CA PRO A 64 10.00 -23.40 13.09
C PRO A 64 10.06 -23.42 11.56
N ILE A 65 10.80 -22.48 11.00
CA ILE A 65 11.16 -22.42 9.59
C ILE A 65 12.59 -22.95 9.48
N GLY A 66 12.73 -24.21 9.04
CA GLY A 66 14.04 -24.87 8.90
C GLY A 66 14.75 -25.04 10.25
N GLU A 67 16.08 -25.01 10.22
CA GLU A 67 16.95 -25.25 11.41
C GLU A 67 17.15 -23.99 12.29
N GLY A 68 16.45 -22.89 12.01
CA GLY A 68 16.60 -21.63 12.72
C GLY A 68 15.59 -21.42 13.85
N ASN A 69 15.82 -20.39 14.67
CA ASN A 69 14.89 -19.95 15.72
C ASN A 69 13.70 -19.11 15.18
N ARG A 70 13.57 -19.00 13.84
CA ARG A 70 12.51 -18.22 13.20
C ARG A 70 11.28 -19.11 13.00
N LYS A 71 10.10 -18.59 13.31
CA LYS A 71 8.82 -19.30 13.21
C LYS A 71 7.94 -18.65 12.15
N TYR A 72 6.93 -19.36 11.64
CA TYR A 72 6.03 -18.84 10.59
C TYR A 72 5.39 -17.49 10.95
N PHE A 73 4.99 -17.30 12.21
CA PHE A 73 4.38 -16.05 12.66
C PHE A 73 5.33 -14.84 12.57
N HIS A 74 6.66 -15.02 12.70
CA HIS A 74 7.60 -13.91 12.53
C HIS A 74 7.50 -13.35 11.11
N VAL A 75 7.48 -14.23 10.11
CA VAL A 75 7.36 -13.83 8.69
C VAL A 75 5.99 -13.21 8.42
N ALA A 76 4.92 -13.78 8.98
CA ALA A 76 3.57 -13.23 8.81
C ALA A 76 3.44 -11.82 9.41
N ASN A 77 3.98 -11.58 10.61
CA ASN A 77 3.97 -10.27 11.26
C ASN A 77 4.76 -9.23 10.47
N GLU A 78 5.98 -9.58 10.05
CA GLU A 78 6.83 -8.71 9.25
C GLU A 78 6.19 -8.38 7.90
N ALA A 79 5.62 -9.38 7.23
CA ALA A 79 4.92 -9.19 5.96
C ALA A 79 3.67 -8.31 6.13
N ALA A 80 2.88 -8.52 7.19
CA ALA A 80 1.71 -7.70 7.47
C ALA A 80 2.08 -6.23 7.72
N LEU A 81 3.14 -5.98 8.50
CA LEU A 81 3.64 -4.63 8.74
C LEU A 81 4.16 -3.98 7.45
N ALA A 82 4.99 -4.70 6.68
CA ALA A 82 5.54 -4.20 5.43
C ALA A 82 4.45 -3.88 4.39
N LEU A 83 3.45 -4.75 4.27
CA LEU A 83 2.30 -4.52 3.39
C LEU A 83 1.45 -3.34 3.86
N ALA A 84 1.16 -3.23 5.15
CA ALA A 84 0.42 -2.10 5.70
C ALA A 84 1.14 -0.77 5.43
N MET A 85 2.47 -0.71 5.65
CA MET A 85 3.27 0.47 5.34
C MET A 85 3.31 0.80 3.84
N ALA A 86 3.38 -0.22 2.99
CA ALA A 86 3.35 -0.02 1.54
C ALA A 86 1.98 0.52 1.07
N LEU A 87 0.89 -0.04 1.60
CA LEU A 87 -0.49 0.36 1.28
C LEU A 87 -0.81 1.77 1.80
N GLU A 88 -0.34 2.14 3.00
CA GLU A 88 -0.46 3.50 3.55
C GLU A 88 0.18 4.55 2.63
N GLY A 89 1.24 4.18 1.90
CA GLY A 89 1.91 5.04 0.94
C GLY A 89 1.19 5.24 -0.40
N ILE A 90 0.09 4.52 -0.66
CA ILE A 90 -0.68 4.63 -1.91
C ILE A 90 -1.86 5.60 -1.70
N PRO A 91 -1.88 6.77 -2.38
CA PRO A 91 -3.00 7.70 -2.25
C PRO A 91 -4.33 7.05 -2.65
N GLY A 92 -5.33 7.16 -1.77
CA GLY A 92 -6.67 6.58 -1.98
C GLY A 92 -6.87 5.17 -1.43
N VAL A 93 -5.79 4.50 -0.98
CA VAL A 93 -5.90 3.19 -0.34
C VAL A 93 -5.99 3.34 1.17
N VAL A 94 -6.91 2.59 1.78
CA VAL A 94 -7.13 2.59 3.24
C VAL A 94 -6.87 1.17 3.78
N PRO A 95 -5.69 0.92 4.39
CA PRO A 95 -5.39 -0.38 4.98
C PRO A 95 -6.03 -0.53 6.37
N ALA A 96 -6.41 -1.77 6.69
CA ALA A 96 -6.76 -2.24 8.02
C ALA A 96 -6.09 -3.61 8.25
N VAL A 97 -5.73 -3.92 9.49
CA VAL A 97 -5.05 -5.19 9.83
C VAL A 97 -5.63 -5.77 11.10
N SER A 98 -5.97 -7.05 11.06
CA SER A 98 -6.43 -7.82 12.22
C SER A 98 -5.79 -9.19 12.24
N TYR A 99 -5.68 -9.76 13.42
CA TYR A 99 -5.06 -11.05 13.67
C TYR A 99 -6.08 -12.03 14.22
N PHE A 100 -6.03 -13.29 13.79
CA PHE A 100 -6.83 -14.37 14.33
C PHE A 100 -5.95 -15.57 14.70
N PRO A 101 -6.24 -16.29 15.80
CA PRO A 101 -7.31 -16.01 16.75
C PRO A 101 -6.98 -14.82 17.67
N GLY A 102 -8.03 -14.08 18.05
CA GLY A 102 -7.92 -13.05 19.08
C GLY A 102 -7.78 -13.63 20.50
N ILE A 103 -7.56 -12.76 21.48
CA ILE A 103 -7.37 -13.18 22.89
C ILE A 103 -8.72 -13.41 23.59
N HIS A 104 -9.61 -12.42 23.50
CA HIS A 104 -10.95 -12.43 24.14
C HIS A 104 -12.09 -12.33 23.11
N GLN A 105 -11.74 -12.26 21.84
CA GLN A 105 -12.63 -12.10 20.69
C GLN A 105 -12.07 -12.94 19.54
N GLU A 106 -12.84 -13.10 18.47
CA GLU A 106 -12.41 -13.84 17.27
C GLU A 106 -11.15 -13.25 16.63
N VAL A 107 -11.04 -11.92 16.64
CA VAL A 107 -9.91 -11.18 16.06
C VAL A 107 -9.31 -10.17 17.03
N SER A 108 -8.04 -9.86 16.86
CA SER A 108 -7.32 -8.78 17.54
C SER A 108 -6.90 -7.72 16.53
N ILE A 109 -7.35 -6.48 16.75
CA ILE A 109 -7.14 -5.39 15.80
C ILE A 109 -5.73 -4.80 16.00
N ALA A 110 -4.89 -4.91 14.97
CA ALA A 110 -3.58 -4.26 14.96
C ALA A 110 -3.65 -2.85 14.38
N LEU A 111 -4.43 -2.64 13.32
CA LEU A 111 -4.57 -1.37 12.62
C LEU A 111 -6.03 -1.13 12.22
N LEU A 112 -6.63 -0.04 12.70
CA LEU A 112 -7.90 0.45 12.19
C LEU A 112 -7.70 1.30 10.92
N PRO A 113 -8.73 1.41 10.06
CA PRO A 113 -8.70 2.33 8.92
C PRO A 113 -8.24 3.74 9.33
N LYS A 114 -7.38 4.35 8.52
CA LYS A 114 -6.86 5.73 8.69
C LYS A 114 -5.98 5.94 9.94
N GLN A 115 -5.60 4.89 10.66
CA GLN A 115 -4.55 5.00 11.68
C GLN A 115 -3.17 5.00 11.03
N SER A 116 -2.20 5.65 11.68
CA SER A 116 -0.81 5.57 11.24
C SER A 116 -0.24 4.19 11.52
N VAL A 117 0.26 3.53 10.47
CA VAL A 117 0.93 2.22 10.60
C VAL A 117 2.14 2.32 11.50
N ARG A 118 2.92 3.40 11.36
CA ARG A 118 4.12 3.65 12.18
C ARG A 118 3.82 3.72 13.67
N HIS A 119 2.75 4.41 14.08
CA HIS A 119 2.36 4.49 15.49
C HIS A 119 1.78 3.18 16.03
N ARG A 120 1.31 2.30 15.13
CA ARG A 120 0.72 1.00 15.47
C ARG A 120 1.68 -0.17 15.27
N ALA A 121 2.94 0.07 14.90
CA ALA A 121 3.91 -0.98 14.56
C ALA A 121 4.07 -2.04 15.67
N ALA A 122 4.05 -1.63 16.94
CA ALA A 122 4.13 -2.55 18.08
C ALA A 122 2.96 -3.56 18.13
N CYS A 123 1.80 -3.21 17.57
CA CYS A 123 0.63 -4.09 17.55
C CYS A 123 0.74 -5.23 16.53
N PHE A 124 1.74 -5.20 15.64
CA PHE A 124 2.01 -6.28 14.68
C PHE A 124 2.85 -7.42 15.28
N ASP A 125 3.46 -7.23 16.45
CA ASP A 125 4.23 -8.28 17.14
C ASP A 125 3.31 -9.25 17.90
N GLN A 126 2.50 -10.00 17.16
CA GLN A 126 1.58 -10.98 17.71
C GLN A 126 2.24 -12.35 17.84
N LYS A 127 2.02 -13.04 18.96
CA LYS A 127 2.52 -14.40 19.18
C LYS A 127 1.46 -15.44 18.82
N PRO A 128 1.88 -16.65 18.38
CA PRO A 128 0.97 -17.75 18.11
C PRO A 128 0.16 -18.10 19.36
N ARG A 129 -1.13 -18.37 19.18
CA ARG A 129 -2.03 -18.75 20.27
C ARG A 129 -3.22 -19.55 19.75
N GLY A 130 -3.82 -20.32 20.67
CA GLY A 130 -5.04 -21.09 20.42
C GLY A 130 -4.91 -22.23 19.39
N CYS A 131 -5.99 -22.99 19.27
CA CYS A 131 -6.26 -23.87 18.13
C CYS A 131 -7.11 -23.08 17.13
N THR A 132 -6.90 -23.24 15.83
CA THR A 132 -7.55 -22.45 14.76
C THR A 132 -9.08 -22.57 14.81
N PRO A 133 -9.85 -21.53 15.19
CA PRO A 133 -11.30 -21.56 15.16
C PRO A 133 -11.78 -20.44 14.23
N MET A 134 -11.70 -20.69 12.93
CA MET A 134 -12.49 -19.96 11.93
C MET A 134 -13.06 -21.03 11.00
N ALA A 135 -14.06 -21.75 11.50
CA ALA A 135 -14.89 -22.69 10.76
C ALA A 135 -16.34 -22.43 11.13
#